data_AF-A0A061IML9-F1
#
_entry.id   AF-A0A061IML9-F1
#
_cell.length_a   1.000
_cell.length_b   1.000
_cell.length_c   1.000
_cell.angle_alpha   90.00
_cell.angle_beta   90.00
_cell.angle_gamma   90.00
#
_symmetry.space_group_name_H-M   'P 1'
#
loop_
_entity.id
_entity.type
_entity.pdbx_description
1 polymer ?
#
loop_
_entity_poly.entity_id
_entity_poly.type
_entity_poly.pdbx_seq_one_letter_code
_entity_poly.pdbx_strand_id
1 'polypeptide(L)' 'VSDYHLFHTMSNSHPLRPFTAVGEIDHVHILSEHVGALLIGEEYGDVTFVVEKKRFPAHRVILAARCQYFR' A
#
# COMPACT_ATOMS: atom_id res chain seq x y z
N VAL A 1 25.94 23.88 31.15
CA VAL A 1 24.97 22.96 31.78
C VAL A 1 23.77 22.88 30.85
N SER A 2 23.52 21.68 30.32
CA SER A 2 22.26 21.23 29.69
C SER A 2 21.79 21.90 28.39
N ASP A 3 22.36 21.51 27.24
CA ASP A 3 21.82 21.80 25.89
C ASP A 3 21.81 20.56 24.97
N TYR A 4 21.34 19.40 25.47
CA TYR A 4 21.22 18.19 24.65
C TYR A 4 19.92 17.40 24.86
N HIS A 5 18.78 18.08 25.09
CA HIS A 5 17.52 17.35 25.29
C HIS A 5 16.28 17.89 24.57
N LEU A 6 16.44 18.63 23.47
CA LEU A 6 15.30 19.07 22.66
C LEU A 6 15.30 18.53 21.22
N PHE A 7 15.67 17.25 21.06
CA PHE A 7 15.28 16.44 19.90
C PHE A 7 14.16 15.48 20.29
N HIS A 8 12.99 16.00 20.67
CA HIS A 8 11.74 15.23 20.60
C HIS A 8 10.53 16.14 20.77
N THR A 9 10.12 16.78 19.69
CA THR A 9 8.71 17.17 19.53
C THR A 9 8.35 16.91 18.08
N MET A 10 8.15 15.62 17.78
CA MET A 10 7.34 15.23 16.63
C MET A 10 5.95 15.80 16.89
N SER A 11 5.58 16.84 16.15
CA SER A 11 4.25 17.42 16.15
C SER A 11 3.25 16.45 15.50
N ASN A 12 2.87 15.40 16.23
CA ASN A 12 1.80 14.46 15.89
C ASN A 12 0.51 14.80 16.66
N SER A 13 0.11 16.08 16.63
CA SER A 13 -1.21 16.49 17.12
C SER A 13 -2.20 16.60 15.97
N HIS A 14 -2.53 15.45 15.37
CA HIS A 14 -3.88 15.27 14.85
C HIS A 14 -4.58 14.28 15.78
N PRO A 15 -5.38 14.77 16.75
CA PRO A 15 -6.20 13.87 17.54
C PRO A 15 -7.09 13.11 16.56
N LEU A 16 -6.96 11.79 16.57
CA LEU A 16 -7.87 10.87 15.89
C LEU A 16 -9.28 11.22 16.37
N ARG A 17 -10.00 12.03 15.58
CA ARG A 17 -11.35 12.45 15.91
C ARG A 17 -12.20 11.19 16.03
N PRO A 18 -12.87 10.94 17.16
CA PRO A 18 -13.84 9.87 17.28
C PRO A 18 -15.18 10.39 16.77
N PHE A 19 -15.29 10.66 15.47
CA PHE A 19 -16.56 10.96 14.81
C PHE A 19 -16.42 10.51 13.36
N THR A 20 -16.98 9.35 13.03
CA THR A 20 -17.30 9.01 11.65
C THR A 20 -18.18 10.13 11.12
N ALA A 21 -17.57 11.05 10.38
CA ALA A 21 -18.29 12.14 9.77
C ALA A 21 -19.31 11.51 8.82
N VAL A 22 -20.59 11.85 8.96
CA VAL A 22 -21.63 11.41 8.02
C VAL A 22 -21.20 11.89 6.62
N GLY A 23 -20.72 10.96 5.79
CA GLY A 23 -20.09 11.25 4.50
C GLY A 23 -18.67 10.72 4.31
N GLU A 24 -18.05 10.11 5.33
CA GLU A 24 -16.76 9.42 5.18
C GLU A 24 -16.99 8.10 4.42
N ILE A 25 -16.63 8.09 3.14
CA ILE A 25 -16.63 6.86 2.33
C ILE A 25 -15.39 6.07 2.73
N ASP A 26 -15.57 4.79 3.05
CA ASP A 26 -14.46 3.87 3.30
C ASP A 26 -13.75 3.51 1.98
N HIS A 27 -13.07 4.51 1.43
CA HIS A 27 -12.30 4.42 0.20
C HIS A 27 -11.17 3.41 0.32
N VAL A 28 -10.59 3.28 1.52
CA VAL A 28 -9.47 2.38 1.77
C VAL A 28 -9.94 0.94 1.68
N HIS A 29 -11.06 0.58 2.30
CA HIS A 29 -11.58 -0.78 2.25
C HIS A 29 -11.95 -1.19 0.82
N ILE A 30 -12.76 -0.39 0.12
CA ILE A 30 -13.19 -0.69 -1.25
C ILE A 30 -11.99 -0.79 -2.20
N LEU A 31 -11.04 0.15 -2.11
CA LEU A 31 -9.82 0.09 -2.92
C LEU A 31 -9.00 -1.16 -2.60
N SER A 32 -8.85 -1.50 -1.31
CA SER A 32 -8.07 -2.66 -0.90
C SER A 32 -8.66 -3.97 -1.40
N GLU A 33 -10.00 -4.08 -1.44
CA GLU A 33 -10.71 -5.24 -1.98
C GLU A 33 -10.44 -5.38 -3.49
N HIS A 34 -10.59 -4.29 -4.26
CA HIS A 34 -10.34 -4.31 -5.70
C HIS A 34 -8.86 -4.59 -6.04
N VAL A 35 -7.92 -3.99 -5.31
CA VAL A 35 -6.48 -4.25 -5.49
C VAL A 35 -6.13 -5.69 -5.08
N GLY A 36 -6.77 -6.21 -4.03
CA GLY A 36 -6.65 -7.60 -3.60
C GLY A 36 -7.12 -8.59 -4.67
N ALA A 37 -8.23 -8.28 -5.34
CA ALA A 37 -8.71 -9.09 -6.46
C ALA A 37 -7.71 -9.10 -7.63
N LEU A 38 -7.14 -7.94 -7.99
CA LEU A 38 -6.12 -7.85 -9.03
C LEU A 38 -4.87 -8.66 -8.69
N LEU A 39 -4.42 -8.66 -7.43
CA LEU A 39 -3.25 -9.44 -7.01
C LEU A 39 -3.40 -10.96 -7.26
N ILE A 40 -4.63 -11.49 -7.16
CA ILE A 40 -4.93 -12.91 -7.32
C ILE A 40 -5.25 -13.24 -8.79
N GLY A 41 -5.88 -12.31 -9.49
CA GLY A 41 -6.29 -12.47 -10.88
C GLY A 41 -5.16 -12.25 -11.89
N GLU A 42 -5.41 -12.70 -13.11
CA GLU A 42 -4.50 -12.48 -14.25
C GLU A 42 -4.94 -11.29 -15.12
N GLU A 43 -6.14 -10.76 -14.85
CA GLU A 43 -6.76 -9.68 -15.63
C GLU A 43 -5.92 -8.41 -15.52
N TYR A 44 -5.74 -7.71 -16.65
CA TYR A 44 -4.88 -6.52 -16.77
C TYR A 44 -3.39 -6.76 -16.47
N GLY A 45 -2.95 -8.03 -16.41
CA GLY A 45 -1.54 -8.37 -16.26
C GLY A 45 -0.71 -7.87 -17.45
N ASP A 46 0.36 -7.14 -17.15
CA ASP A 46 1.27 -6.52 -18.13
C ASP A 46 2.66 -7.15 -18.13
N VAL A 47 2.87 -8.21 -17.33
CA VAL A 47 4.09 -9.01 -17.31
C VAL A 47 3.76 -10.49 -17.07
N THR A 48 4.59 -11.39 -17.60
CA THR A 48 4.53 -12.82 -17.31
C THR A 48 5.92 -13.35 -17.01
N PHE A 49 6.11 -13.92 -15.82
CA PHE A 49 7.35 -14.60 -15.46
C PHE A 49 7.31 -16.05 -15.92
N VAL A 50 8.43 -16.52 -16.47
CA VAL A 50 8.61 -17.93 -16.81
C VAL A 50 9.66 -18.51 -15.86
N VAL A 51 9.24 -19.43 -15.00
CA VAL A 51 10.11 -20.12 -14.04
C VAL A 51 9.97 -21.61 -14.27
N GLU A 52 11.06 -22.28 -14.61
CA GLU A 52 11.09 -23.72 -14.86
C GLU A 52 9.97 -24.19 -15.82
N LYS A 53 9.77 -23.45 -16.92
CA LYS A 53 8.71 -23.66 -17.94
C LYS A 53 7.28 -23.36 -17.48
N LYS A 54 7.05 -23.01 -16.22
CA LYS A 54 5.74 -22.54 -15.74
C LYS A 54 5.62 -21.02 -15.91
N ARG A 55 4.42 -20.57 -16.28
CA ARG A 55 4.09 -19.16 -16.50
C ARG A 55 3.34 -18.58 -15.32
N PHE A 56 3.68 -17.35 -14.94
CA PHE A 56 3.09 -16.61 -13.85
C PHE A 56 2.76 -15.19 -14.34
N PRO A 57 1.53 -14.93 -14.82
CA PRO A 57 1.08 -13.59 -15.13
C PRO A 57 1.02 -12.74 -13.85
N ALA A 58 1.33 -11.45 -13.97
CA ALA A 58 1.35 -10.51 -12.84
C ALA A 58 1.23 -9.06 -13.33
N HIS A 59 1.24 -8.12 -12.38
CA HIS A 59 1.12 -6.68 -12.64
C HIS A 59 2.36 -5.95 -12.17
N ARG A 60 3.04 -5.25 -13.08
CA ARG A 60 4.29 -4.51 -12.79
C ARG A 60 4.09 -3.48 -11.69
N VAL A 61 2.98 -2.75 -11.73
CA VAL A 61 2.68 -1.72 -10.71
C VAL A 61 2.52 -2.30 -9.31
N ILE A 62 1.88 -3.47 -9.19
CA ILE A 62 1.69 -4.16 -7.90
C ILE A 62 3.03 -4.70 -7.40
N LEU A 63 3.85 -5.27 -8.28
CA LEU A 63 5.18 -5.78 -7.93
C LEU A 63 6.11 -4.67 -7.44
N ALA A 64 6.20 -3.57 -8.19
CA ALA A 64 7.02 -2.41 -7.83
C ALA A 64 6.61 -1.79 -6.49
N ALA A 65 5.30 -1.77 -6.18
CA ALA A 65 4.78 -1.27 -4.91
C ALA A 65 5.14 -2.18 -3.72
N ARG A 66 5.21 -3.50 -3.92
CA ARG A 66 5.36 -4.48 -2.81
C ARG A 66 6.77 -5.03 -2.64
N CYS A 67 7.62 -4.94 -3.65
CA CYS A 67 8.94 -5.57 -3.65
C CYS A 67 9.96 -4.68 -4.37
N GLN A 68 10.96 -4.20 -3.63
CA GLN A 68 11.98 -3.30 -4.17
C GLN A 68 12.77 -3.89 -5.34
N TYR A 69 12.89 -5.22 -5.42
CA TYR A 69 13.54 -5.89 -6.55
C TYR A 69 12.85 -5.59 -7.89
N PHE A 70 11.55 -5.34 -7.88
CA PHE A 70 10.75 -5.07 -9.09
C PHE A 70 10.48 -3.58 -9.32
N ARG A 71 11.11 -2.70 -8.53
CA ARG A 71 11.00 -1.24 -8.67
C ARG A 71 11.95 -0.75 -9.76
#